data_AF-A0A2K8VAB4-F1
#
_entry.id   AF-A0A2K8VAB4-F1
#
_cell.length_a   1.000
_cell.length_b   1.000
_cell.length_c   1.000
_cell.angle_alpha   90.00
_cell.angle_beta   90.00
_cell.angle_gamma   90.00
#
_symmetry.space_group_name_H-M   'P 1'
#
loop_
_entity.id
_entity.type
_entity.pdbx_description
1 polymer ?
#
loop_
_entity_poly.entity_id
_entity_poly.type
_entity_poly.pdbx_seq_one_letter_code
_entity_poly.pdbx_strand_id
1 'polypeptide(L)'
;MVKKLLVVVAVAFSTQIVMSQSKANETCDTPNGEPALDLNSITKCSVEDKDAKNKQISVEVTTRRRVIRKRDAVTGVNSSSSTSNKLAALKKKASLVGTLDLSSEEVVEKVPFSLVEEIPLFTNCESVAIYQQEKCFKTEIASHIRRNFAYPKEAYEKSIQGRVLVQFVINKEGEVDNLNIRGPYQGELLEAEAERIVRKLPKFKPGKHNGKVVKVKYGVPIAFVIPGKKASNVKVSKTVEKTAQIYRFNEVETIPTFKNCANNSTLECFNSQMSKHINKFFAYPQEAVDQNIEGRINAYFVIDANGDIADVKTRGPKGSKILEDATKKLIEKLPRVKPAMKGGKPVNVKYAFPINFRLK
;
A
#
# COMPACT_ATOMS: atom_id res chain seq x y z
N MET A 1 38.67 -38.02 69.52
CA MET A 1 38.74 -39.43 69.06
C MET A 1 37.89 -39.53 67.80
N VAL A 2 38.43 -39.71 66.59
CA VAL A 2 38.93 -40.97 65.97
C VAL A 2 38.02 -41.32 64.78
N LYS A 3 38.66 -41.53 63.60
CA LYS A 3 38.26 -42.38 62.45
C LYS A 3 37.04 -41.96 61.62
N LYS A 4 37.15 -41.63 60.32
CA LYS A 4 37.36 -42.53 59.13
C LYS A 4 36.54 -43.82 59.21
N LEU A 5 35.69 -44.08 58.20
CA LEU A 5 35.77 -45.22 57.26
C LEU A 5 34.38 -45.78 56.82
N LEU A 6 34.17 -45.80 55.49
CA LEU A 6 33.54 -46.84 54.64
C LEU A 6 32.03 -47.20 54.69
N VAL A 7 31.63 -47.79 53.54
CA VAL A 7 30.47 -48.66 53.19
C VAL A 7 29.37 -47.94 52.37
N VAL A 8 29.35 -48.00 51.02
CA VAL A 8 28.94 -49.09 50.07
C VAL A 8 27.43 -49.31 50.00
N VAL A 9 26.80 -49.02 48.85
CA VAL A 9 25.66 -49.69 48.13
C VAL A 9 25.54 -48.92 46.77
N ALA A 10 25.82 -49.40 45.55
CA ALA A 10 25.56 -50.61 44.76
C ALA A 10 24.12 -50.76 44.20
N VAL A 11 24.03 -51.05 42.90
CA VAL A 11 22.89 -51.61 42.12
C VAL A 11 21.92 -50.55 41.55
N ALA A 12 22.02 -50.13 40.28
CA ALA A 12 21.73 -50.80 38.99
C ALA A 12 20.23 -50.89 38.66
N PHE A 13 19.89 -50.61 37.38
CA PHE A 13 18.82 -51.17 36.53
C PHE A 13 18.79 -50.24 35.27
N SER A 14 19.43 -50.63 34.15
CA SER A 14 18.86 -51.38 33.00
C SER A 14 17.87 -50.51 32.18
N THR A 15 17.86 -50.38 30.86
CA THR A 15 18.12 -51.30 29.73
C THR A 15 18.16 -50.45 28.43
N GLN A 16 19.19 -50.64 27.60
CA GLN A 16 19.18 -51.18 26.22
C GLN A 16 18.67 -50.23 25.10
N ILE A 17 19.55 -49.76 24.19
CA ILE A 17 20.09 -50.37 22.92
C ILE A 17 19.04 -50.27 21.79
N VAL A 18 19.35 -49.70 20.60
CA VAL A 18 19.95 -50.34 19.38
C VAL A 18 20.59 -49.21 18.53
N MET A 19 21.89 -49.11 18.20
CA MET A 19 22.88 -49.90 17.42
C MET A 19 22.68 -49.93 15.88
N SER A 20 23.76 -49.62 15.17
CA SER A 20 23.89 -49.31 13.74
C SER A 20 24.25 -50.51 12.83
N GLN A 21 24.33 -50.23 11.51
CA GLN A 21 25.06 -50.92 10.41
C GLN A 21 24.31 -52.04 9.66
N SER A 22 24.58 -52.44 8.40
CA SER A 22 25.00 -51.83 7.11
C SER A 22 25.01 -52.96 6.04
N LYS A 23 24.95 -52.62 4.72
CA LYS A 23 25.30 -53.44 3.51
C LYS A 23 24.32 -54.58 3.11
N ALA A 24 24.04 -54.91 1.84
CA ALA A 24 24.42 -54.42 0.49
C ALA A 24 23.43 -54.92 -0.60
N ASN A 25 23.35 -54.13 -1.69
CA ASN A 25 23.06 -54.37 -3.13
C ASN A 25 22.06 -55.43 -3.64
N GLU A 26 21.13 -54.97 -4.49
CA GLU A 26 21.09 -55.24 -5.95
C GLU A 26 20.44 -54.04 -6.70
N THR A 27 20.94 -53.77 -7.91
CA THR A 27 20.69 -52.66 -8.87
C THR A 27 19.24 -52.56 -9.39
N CYS A 28 18.70 -51.42 -9.87
CA CYS A 28 19.03 -50.70 -11.12
C CYS A 28 18.62 -49.20 -11.13
N ASP A 29 19.49 -48.39 -11.74
CA ASP A 29 19.35 -47.20 -12.61
C ASP A 29 18.14 -46.23 -12.53
N THR A 30 18.41 -45.05 -11.96
CA THR A 30 18.20 -43.63 -12.40
C THR A 30 17.00 -43.19 -13.28
N PRO A 31 16.67 -41.87 -13.31
CA PRO A 31 16.58 -40.90 -12.22
C PRO A 31 15.29 -40.02 -12.26
N ASN A 32 14.90 -39.53 -11.08
CA ASN A 32 14.21 -38.26 -10.79
C ASN A 32 12.96 -37.90 -11.61
N GLY A 33 11.80 -38.23 -11.05
CA GLY A 33 10.53 -37.58 -11.35
C GLY A 33 9.78 -37.30 -10.05
N GLU A 34 9.50 -36.02 -9.80
CA GLU A 34 8.37 -35.56 -8.99
C GLU A 34 7.87 -34.23 -9.61
N PRO A 35 6.60 -33.84 -9.41
CA PRO A 35 5.57 -34.10 -10.43
C PRO A 35 4.74 -32.86 -10.84
N ALA A 36 3.74 -33.13 -11.69
CA ALA A 36 2.48 -32.39 -11.91
C ALA A 36 2.53 -31.10 -12.78
N LEU A 37 2.05 -31.18 -14.04
CA LEU A 37 0.67 -30.86 -14.53
C LEU A 37 0.36 -29.36 -14.53
N ASP A 38 -0.24 -28.71 -15.52
CA ASP A 38 -0.65 -28.96 -16.92
C ASP A 38 -1.24 -27.60 -17.40
N LEU A 39 -1.63 -27.54 -18.68
CA LEU A 39 -2.60 -26.66 -19.32
C LEU A 39 -1.98 -25.51 -20.10
N ASN A 40 -1.32 -25.86 -21.21
CA ASN A 40 -1.65 -25.33 -22.54
C ASN A 40 -0.64 -25.80 -23.61
N SER A 41 -0.87 -26.98 -24.20
CA SER A 41 -0.40 -27.33 -25.55
C SER A 41 -1.20 -28.55 -26.04
N ILE A 42 -2.35 -28.34 -26.68
CA ILE A 42 -2.53 -28.29 -28.15
C ILE A 42 -1.74 -29.41 -28.86
N THR A 43 -2.39 -30.56 -29.04
CA THR A 43 -2.00 -31.59 -30.00
C THR A 43 -2.87 -31.47 -31.25
N LYS A 44 -2.25 -31.23 -32.41
CA LYS A 44 -2.83 -31.65 -33.70
C LYS A 44 -1.78 -31.84 -34.78
N CYS A 45 -1.58 -33.12 -35.10
CA CYS A 45 -1.23 -33.76 -36.37
C CYS A 45 0.11 -33.46 -37.07
N SER A 46 0.87 -34.55 -37.17
CA SER A 46 2.00 -34.87 -38.04
C SER A 46 1.59 -34.97 -39.52
N VAL A 47 2.43 -34.48 -40.44
CA VAL A 47 2.64 -35.00 -41.81
C VAL A 47 4.11 -34.78 -42.19
N GLU A 48 4.65 -35.74 -42.94
CA GLU A 48 6.07 -36.08 -43.16
C GLU A 48 6.86 -35.20 -44.16
N ASP A 49 8.18 -35.28 -43.96
CA ASP A 49 9.27 -35.44 -44.95
C ASP A 49 9.84 -34.30 -45.83
N LYS A 50 11.18 -34.16 -45.63
CA LYS A 50 12.30 -33.99 -46.57
C LYS A 50 13.05 -32.64 -46.68
N ASP A 51 14.36 -32.82 -46.47
CA ASP A 51 15.53 -32.14 -47.04
C ASP A 51 16.03 -30.79 -46.51
N ALA A 52 17.05 -30.93 -45.65
CA ALA A 52 18.43 -30.47 -45.85
C ALA A 52 18.71 -28.96 -46.06
N LYS A 53 19.22 -28.29 -45.02
CA LYS A 53 20.64 -27.85 -44.89
C LYS A 53 20.80 -26.70 -43.89
N ASN A 54 21.64 -26.99 -42.89
CA ASN A 54 22.68 -26.15 -42.30
C ASN A 54 22.32 -24.76 -41.70
N LYS A 55 22.53 -24.74 -40.37
CA LYS A 55 23.27 -23.75 -39.58
C LYS A 55 22.56 -22.54 -38.93
N GLN A 56 22.75 -22.58 -37.61
CA GLN A 56 23.05 -21.48 -36.69
C GLN A 56 21.91 -20.59 -36.23
N ILE A 57 21.49 -20.92 -35.00
CA ILE A 57 20.93 -20.00 -34.02
C ILE A 57 21.95 -18.89 -33.77
N SER A 58 21.54 -17.66 -34.02
CA SER A 58 22.07 -16.49 -33.32
C SER A 58 20.88 -15.63 -32.92
N VAL A 59 20.65 -15.56 -31.62
CA VAL A 59 19.74 -14.60 -31.00
C VAL A 59 20.40 -13.24 -31.07
N GLU A 60 19.70 -12.25 -31.59
CA GLU A 60 20.02 -10.85 -31.28
C GLU A 60 18.73 -10.08 -31.00
N VAL A 61 18.53 -9.81 -29.71
CA VAL A 61 17.51 -8.91 -29.21
C VAL A 61 18.03 -7.51 -29.40
N THR A 62 17.32 -6.68 -30.16
CA THR A 62 17.60 -5.26 -30.20
C THR A 62 16.37 -4.42 -29.96
N THR A 63 16.63 -3.32 -29.27
CA THR A 63 15.73 -2.65 -28.37
C THR A 63 15.11 -1.41 -29.01
N ARG A 64 13.80 -1.29 -28.80
CA ARG A 64 13.00 -0.05 -28.67
C ARG A 64 12.95 0.88 -29.88
N ARG A 65 11.72 1.08 -30.36
CA ARG A 65 11.05 2.38 -30.20
C ARG A 65 9.53 2.20 -30.23
N ARG A 66 8.89 2.58 -29.12
CA ARG A 66 7.46 2.83 -29.07
C ARG A 66 7.18 4.05 -29.93
N VAL A 67 6.64 3.84 -31.13
CA VAL A 67 5.89 4.87 -31.84
C VAL A 67 4.41 4.53 -31.67
N ILE A 68 3.75 5.28 -30.80
CA ILE A 68 2.29 5.32 -30.78
C ILE A 68 1.87 6.00 -32.08
N ARG A 69 1.37 5.23 -33.05
CA ARG A 69 0.57 5.81 -34.12
C ARG A 69 -0.82 6.08 -33.56
N LYS A 70 -1.20 7.37 -33.57
CA LYS A 70 -2.60 7.81 -33.51
C LYS A 70 -3.40 6.98 -34.50
N ARG A 71 -4.46 6.32 -34.05
CA ARG A 71 -5.53 5.92 -34.95
C ARG A 71 -6.45 7.12 -35.06
N ASP A 72 -6.39 7.79 -36.20
CA ASP A 72 -7.55 8.50 -36.69
C ASP A 72 -8.65 7.46 -36.94
N ALA A 73 -9.84 7.77 -36.44
CA ALA A 73 -11.07 7.01 -36.62
C ALA A 73 -11.50 7.07 -38.12
N VAL A 74 -12.38 6.25 -38.71
CA VAL A 74 -13.57 5.50 -38.25
C VAL A 74 -13.88 4.44 -39.34
N THR A 75 -14.77 3.50 -38.99
CA THR A 75 -15.74 2.74 -39.82
C THR A 75 -15.38 1.31 -40.25
N GLY A 76 -16.08 0.38 -39.61
CA GLY A 76 -16.45 -0.91 -40.16
C GLY A 76 -17.95 -1.12 -39.92
N VAL A 77 -18.77 -0.56 -40.80
CA VAL A 77 -20.11 -1.09 -41.13
C VAL A 77 -19.89 -2.02 -42.31
N ASN A 78 -20.15 -3.31 -42.13
CA ASN A 78 -20.32 -4.24 -43.23
C ASN A 78 -21.81 -4.49 -43.43
N SER A 79 -22.34 -4.00 -44.56
CA SER A 79 -23.29 -4.72 -45.42
C SER A 79 -23.41 -3.99 -46.77
N SER A 80 -22.72 -4.56 -47.77
CA SER A 80 -23.04 -4.60 -49.20
C SER A 80 -23.70 -3.38 -49.89
N SER A 81 -22.91 -2.63 -50.66
CA SER A 81 -23.13 -2.48 -52.11
C SER A 81 -21.95 -1.76 -52.81
N SER A 82 -21.50 -2.37 -53.91
CA SER A 82 -20.88 -1.78 -55.11
C SER A 82 -19.65 -0.85 -55.01
N THR A 83 -18.51 -1.45 -55.41
CA THR A 83 -17.69 -1.04 -56.56
C THR A 83 -16.54 -0.04 -56.39
N SER A 84 -15.36 -0.56 -56.79
CA SER A 84 -14.22 0.06 -57.50
C SER A 84 -13.07 0.75 -56.74
N ASN A 85 -11.94 0.03 -56.74
CA ASN A 85 -10.61 0.44 -57.21
C ASN A 85 -9.93 1.69 -56.61
N LYS A 86 -8.88 1.50 -55.81
CA LYS A 86 -7.49 1.39 -56.31
C LYS A 86 -6.49 1.18 -55.18
N LEU A 87 -5.66 0.17 -55.38
CA LEU A 87 -4.45 -0.16 -54.66
C LEU A 87 -3.31 0.79 -55.09
N ALA A 88 -2.29 0.88 -54.22
CA ALA A 88 -0.89 1.23 -54.50
C ALA A 88 -0.46 2.69 -54.22
N ALA A 89 0.14 2.88 -53.04
CA ALA A 89 1.40 3.61 -52.91
C ALA A 89 2.04 3.35 -51.54
N LEU A 90 3.34 2.99 -51.55
CA LEU A 90 4.34 3.22 -50.51
C LEU A 90 4.53 2.16 -49.41
N LYS A 91 5.11 1.02 -49.82
CA LYS A 91 6.28 0.46 -49.14
C LYS A 91 7.49 1.38 -49.40
N LYS A 92 8.20 1.85 -48.36
CA LYS A 92 9.69 1.90 -48.30
C LYS A 92 10.23 2.52 -47.00
N LYS A 93 11.37 1.95 -46.55
CA LYS A 93 12.35 2.37 -45.53
C LYS A 93 11.98 2.00 -44.08
N ALA A 94 12.40 0.86 -43.52
CA ALA A 94 13.75 0.30 -43.29
C ALA A 94 14.51 0.91 -42.10
N SER A 95 14.91 0.01 -41.19
CA SER A 95 16.17 -0.06 -40.41
C SER A 95 16.59 1.13 -39.55
N LEU A 96 16.67 0.91 -38.22
CA LEU A 96 17.78 1.40 -37.37
C LEU A 96 17.65 0.76 -35.97
N VAL A 97 18.38 -0.34 -35.83
CA VAL A 97 18.72 -1.00 -34.57
C VAL A 97 19.86 -0.21 -33.93
N GLY A 98 19.61 0.37 -32.76
CA GLY A 98 20.60 1.07 -31.96
C GLY A 98 20.94 0.25 -30.73
N THR A 99 22.23 -0.10 -30.61
CA THR A 99 22.88 -0.67 -29.43
C THR A 99 22.61 0.19 -28.19
N LEU A 100 21.96 -0.40 -27.17
CA LEU A 100 21.80 0.22 -25.85
C LEU A 100 23.01 -0.13 -24.99
N ASP A 101 23.88 0.86 -24.83
CA ASP A 101 24.93 0.90 -23.82
C ASP A 101 24.28 1.10 -22.43
N LEU A 102 24.41 0.11 -21.55
CA LEU A 102 23.90 0.13 -20.18
C LEU A 102 24.97 0.67 -19.23
N SER A 103 25.33 1.94 -19.38
CA SER A 103 25.92 2.71 -18.29
C SER A 103 24.79 3.39 -17.50
N SER A 104 23.93 2.59 -16.86
CA SER A 104 22.99 3.13 -15.89
C SER A 104 23.72 3.30 -14.56
N GLU A 105 24.07 4.54 -14.22
CA GLU A 105 24.32 4.94 -12.84
C GLU A 105 23.22 4.33 -11.96
N GLU A 106 23.64 3.55 -10.96
CA GLU A 106 22.75 2.85 -10.03
C GLU A 106 21.71 3.82 -9.46
N VAL A 107 20.43 3.62 -9.80
CA VAL A 107 19.32 4.15 -9.00
C VAL A 107 19.43 3.45 -7.65
N VAL A 108 20.16 4.04 -6.71
CA VAL A 108 20.38 3.46 -5.38
C VAL A 108 19.04 3.41 -4.66
N GLU A 109 18.40 2.25 -4.71
CA GLU A 109 17.18 1.95 -3.97
C GLU A 109 17.46 2.13 -2.47
N LYS A 110 16.68 2.99 -1.80
CA LYS A 110 16.80 3.24 -0.37
C LYS A 110 16.24 2.03 0.37
N VAL A 111 17.10 1.22 0.99
CA VAL A 111 16.69 -0.01 1.68
C VAL A 111 16.17 0.33 3.09
N PRO A 112 14.97 -0.13 3.50
CA PRO A 112 14.49 0.05 4.86
C PRO A 112 15.38 -0.69 5.88
N PHE A 113 15.66 -0.07 7.03
CA PHE A 113 16.49 -0.64 8.10
C PHE A 113 16.12 -2.09 8.50
N SER A 114 14.84 -2.45 8.43
CA SER A 114 14.35 -3.80 8.76
C SER A 114 14.67 -4.88 7.72
N LEU A 115 15.14 -4.51 6.53
CA LEU A 115 15.42 -5.43 5.42
C LEU A 115 16.92 -5.51 5.07
N VAL A 116 17.76 -4.72 5.75
CA VAL A 116 19.21 -4.72 5.52
C VAL A 116 19.82 -5.89 6.27
N GLU A 117 20.81 -6.55 5.66
CA GLU A 117 21.53 -7.68 6.26
C GLU A 117 22.53 -7.21 7.33
N GLU A 118 23.38 -6.23 6.97
CA GLU A 118 24.28 -5.54 7.91
C GLU A 118 23.73 -4.13 8.17
N ILE A 119 23.12 -3.90 9.33
CA ILE A 119 22.59 -2.58 9.68
C ILE A 119 23.72 -1.55 9.85
N PRO A 120 23.43 -0.25 9.65
CA PRO A 120 24.36 0.81 10.04
C PRO A 120 24.62 0.77 11.55
N LEU A 121 25.87 1.02 11.97
CA LEU A 121 26.28 0.94 13.38
C LEU A 121 27.01 2.21 13.83
N PHE A 122 26.88 2.52 15.11
CA PHE A 122 27.81 3.45 15.76
C PHE A 122 29.14 2.74 16.05
N THR A 123 30.22 3.51 16.19
CA THR A 123 31.57 2.99 16.50
C THR A 123 31.60 2.15 17.78
N ASN A 124 30.80 2.51 18.79
CA ASN A 124 30.69 1.76 20.04
C ASN A 124 29.84 0.48 19.95
N CYS A 125 29.07 0.28 18.88
CA CYS A 125 28.26 -0.92 18.68
C CYS A 125 28.97 -1.99 17.83
N GLU A 126 30.17 -1.70 17.32
CA GLU A 126 30.92 -2.63 16.44
C GLU A 126 31.46 -3.85 17.20
N SER A 127 31.90 -3.68 18.44
CA SER A 127 32.42 -4.76 19.29
C SER A 127 31.33 -5.62 19.93
N VAL A 128 30.06 -5.24 19.76
CA VAL A 128 28.91 -5.95 20.31
C VAL A 128 28.53 -7.11 19.39
N ALA A 129 28.13 -8.25 19.98
CA ALA A 129 27.70 -9.42 19.23
C ALA A 129 26.53 -9.10 18.28
N ILE A 130 26.54 -9.70 17.07
CA ILE A 130 25.63 -9.36 15.95
C ILE A 130 24.15 -9.34 16.38
N TYR A 131 23.70 -10.35 17.14
CA TYR A 131 22.32 -10.45 17.62
C TYR A 131 21.89 -9.32 18.58
N GLN A 132 22.84 -8.56 19.15
CA GLN A 132 22.58 -7.43 20.04
C GLN A 132 22.83 -6.06 19.36
N GLN A 133 23.39 -6.04 18.15
CA GLN A 133 23.77 -4.80 17.47
C GLN A 133 22.56 -3.89 17.21
N GLU A 134 21.41 -4.44 16.82
CA GLU A 134 20.18 -3.66 16.64
C GLU A 134 19.74 -2.98 17.95
N LYS A 135 19.84 -3.71 19.07
CA LYS A 135 19.52 -3.16 20.39
C LYS A 135 20.51 -2.07 20.79
N CYS A 136 21.80 -2.28 20.52
CA CYS A 136 22.84 -1.27 20.75
C CYS A 136 22.55 0.00 19.95
N PHE A 137 22.31 -0.13 18.64
CA PHE A 137 21.97 1.00 17.75
C PHE A 137 20.79 1.81 18.26
N LYS A 138 19.67 1.15 18.60
CA LYS A 138 18.47 1.82 19.15
C LYS A 138 18.76 2.53 20.47
N THR A 139 19.57 1.91 21.33
CA THR A 139 19.95 2.47 22.63
C THR A 139 20.82 3.71 22.47
N GLU A 140 21.78 3.68 21.54
CA GLU A 140 22.65 4.81 21.25
C GLU A 140 21.91 5.98 20.60
N ILE A 141 21.00 5.73 19.65
CA ILE A 141 20.09 6.77 19.14
C ILE A 141 19.31 7.41 20.29
N ALA A 142 18.71 6.59 21.16
CA ALA A 142 17.92 7.11 22.28
C ALA A 142 18.79 7.88 23.30
N SER A 143 20.01 7.42 23.55
CA SER A 143 21.01 8.10 24.40
C SER A 143 21.44 9.43 23.81
N HIS A 144 21.74 9.48 22.51
CA HIS A 144 22.07 10.70 21.78
C HIS A 144 20.93 11.72 21.85
N ILE A 145 19.70 11.29 21.60
CA ILE A 145 18.52 12.14 21.71
C ILE A 145 18.41 12.71 23.12
N ARG A 146 18.46 11.86 24.16
CA ARG A 146 18.36 12.32 25.57
C ARG A 146 19.43 13.35 25.92
N ARG A 147 20.69 13.13 25.51
CA ARG A 147 21.81 14.04 25.79
C ARG A 147 21.69 15.38 25.06
N ASN A 148 21.11 15.38 23.86
CA ASN A 148 20.98 16.57 23.03
C ASN A 148 19.60 17.21 23.11
N PHE A 149 18.66 16.67 23.88
CA PHE A 149 17.28 17.11 23.94
C PHE A 149 17.18 18.45 24.68
N ALA A 150 16.67 19.48 24.01
CA ALA A 150 16.30 20.74 24.65
C ALA A 150 14.87 21.09 24.28
N TYR A 151 14.00 21.36 25.27
CA TYR A 151 12.64 21.79 24.96
C TYR A 151 12.66 23.27 24.52
N PRO A 152 12.14 23.63 23.33
CA PRO A 152 12.11 25.03 22.89
C PRO A 152 11.28 25.89 23.86
N LYS A 153 11.83 27.02 24.32
CA LYS A 153 11.17 27.90 25.32
C LYS A 153 9.77 28.32 24.88
N GLU A 154 9.62 28.77 23.63
CA GLU A 154 8.32 29.16 23.08
C GLU A 154 7.30 28.02 23.05
N ALA A 155 7.75 26.81 22.70
CA ALA A 155 6.88 25.63 22.71
C ALA A 155 6.47 25.23 24.13
N TYR A 156 7.37 25.41 25.09
CA TYR A 156 7.12 25.14 26.51
C TYR A 156 6.11 26.14 27.11
N GLU A 157 6.27 27.43 26.83
CA GLU A 157 5.35 28.49 27.26
C GLU A 157 3.96 28.29 26.65
N LYS A 158 3.90 28.02 25.35
CA LYS A 158 2.66 27.74 24.63
C LYS A 158 2.07 26.37 24.98
N SER A 159 2.74 25.53 25.79
CA SER A 159 2.30 24.16 26.11
C SER A 159 2.05 23.27 24.88
N ILE A 160 2.82 23.50 23.80
CA ILE A 160 2.79 22.70 22.57
C ILE A 160 3.51 21.39 22.86
N GLN A 161 2.83 20.26 22.69
CA GLN A 161 3.35 18.92 23.03
C GLN A 161 3.03 17.94 21.90
N GLY A 162 3.70 16.80 21.88
CA GLY A 162 3.37 15.70 20.98
C GLY A 162 4.58 14.89 20.54
N ARG A 163 4.33 13.98 19.59
CA ARG A 163 5.37 13.11 19.02
C ARG A 163 5.76 13.64 17.65
N VAL A 164 7.06 13.88 17.48
CA VAL A 164 7.66 14.21 16.19
C VAL A 164 8.27 12.94 15.60
N LEU A 165 7.80 12.55 14.42
CA LEU A 165 8.33 11.43 13.67
C LEU A 165 9.44 11.94 12.75
N VAL A 166 10.67 11.52 12.99
CA VAL A 166 11.81 11.87 12.14
C VAL A 166 12.20 10.66 11.32
N GLN A 167 12.20 10.78 10.00
CA GLN A 167 12.73 9.79 9.07
C GLN A 167 13.98 10.37 8.40
N PHE A 168 15.02 9.58 8.28
CA PHE A 168 16.25 10.00 7.60
C PHE A 168 16.90 8.80 6.89
N VAL A 169 17.85 9.10 6.02
CA VAL A 169 18.62 8.11 5.27
C VAL A 169 20.07 8.20 5.70
N ILE A 170 20.67 7.07 6.05
CA ILE A 170 22.10 6.96 6.26
C ILE A 170 22.71 6.63 4.90
N ASN A 171 23.60 7.49 4.40
CA ASN A 171 24.22 7.34 3.08
C ASN A 171 25.35 6.28 3.09
N LYS A 172 26.00 6.07 1.93
CA LYS A 172 27.08 5.07 1.79
C LYS A 172 28.33 5.47 2.57
N GLU A 173 28.46 6.76 2.88
CA GLU A 173 29.54 7.39 3.64
C GLU A 173 29.25 7.38 5.16
N GLY A 174 28.08 6.90 5.57
CA GLY A 174 27.66 6.85 6.97
C GLY A 174 27.14 8.17 7.53
N GLU A 175 26.85 9.16 6.70
CA GLU A 175 26.27 10.44 7.08
C GLU A 175 24.75 10.41 6.99
N VAL A 176 24.10 11.29 7.76
CA VAL A 176 22.64 11.44 7.76
C VAL A 176 22.23 12.43 6.67
N ASP A 177 21.37 11.98 5.76
CA ASP A 177 20.81 12.75 4.66
C ASP A 177 19.28 12.55 4.55
N ASN A 178 18.61 13.31 3.69
CA ASN A 178 17.18 13.23 3.38
C ASN A 178 16.27 13.17 4.62
N LEU A 179 16.36 14.18 5.49
CA LEU A 179 15.48 14.30 6.64
C LEU A 179 14.03 14.58 6.18
N ASN A 180 13.10 13.81 6.71
CA ASN A 180 11.66 13.99 6.55
C ASN A 180 11.02 13.95 7.94
N ILE A 181 10.56 15.10 8.40
CA ILE A 181 10.07 15.32 9.76
C ILE A 181 8.57 15.55 9.70
N ARG A 182 7.84 14.91 10.62
CA ARG A 182 6.39 15.06 10.77
C ARG A 182 6.04 15.23 12.24
N GLY A 183 5.71 16.46 12.61
CA GLY A 183 5.32 16.83 13.96
C GLY A 183 3.81 16.78 14.20
N PRO A 184 3.41 17.11 15.45
CA PRO A 184 2.00 17.32 15.79
C PRO A 184 1.47 18.61 15.16
N TYR A 185 0.15 18.83 15.24
CA TYR A 185 -0.47 20.10 14.83
C TYR A 185 0.20 21.29 15.54
N GLN A 186 0.43 22.42 14.85
CA GLN A 186 1.12 23.60 15.39
C GLN A 186 2.46 23.26 16.11
N GLY A 187 3.15 22.24 15.60
CA GLY A 187 4.33 21.64 16.21
C GLY A 187 5.65 22.07 15.57
N GLU A 188 5.67 23.12 14.75
CA GLU A 188 6.81 23.50 13.90
C GLU A 188 8.09 23.74 14.74
N LEU A 189 7.94 24.31 15.94
CA LEU A 189 9.04 24.50 16.90
C LEU A 189 9.65 23.17 17.37
N LEU A 190 8.81 22.14 17.55
CA LEU A 190 9.26 20.81 17.95
C LEU A 190 9.93 20.09 16.77
N GLU A 191 9.47 20.33 15.54
CA GLU A 191 10.09 19.80 14.32
C GLU A 191 11.51 20.35 14.13
N ALA A 192 11.70 21.66 14.28
CA ALA A 192 13.00 22.31 14.16
C ALA A 192 14.01 21.77 15.19
N GLU A 193 13.56 21.55 16.43
CA GLU A 193 14.42 20.99 17.47
C GLU A 193 14.76 19.52 17.21
N ALA A 194 13.80 18.73 16.73
CA ALA A 194 14.04 17.35 16.32
C ALA A 194 15.05 17.29 15.16
N GLU A 195 14.97 18.22 14.21
CA GLU A 195 15.95 18.35 13.13
C GLU A 195 17.35 18.62 13.68
N ARG A 196 17.49 19.56 14.61
CA ARG A 196 18.77 19.92 15.24
C ARG A 196 19.40 18.73 15.97
N ILE A 197 18.60 17.92 16.66
CA ILE A 197 19.09 16.73 17.38
C ILE A 197 19.63 15.69 16.40
N VAL A 198 18.90 15.44 15.30
CA VAL A 198 19.26 14.43 14.29
C VAL A 198 20.45 14.87 13.46
N ARG A 199 20.57 16.15 13.10
CA ARG A 199 21.75 16.69 12.40
C ARG A 199 23.04 16.60 13.21
N LYS A 200 22.95 16.51 14.54
CA LYS A 200 24.10 16.32 15.44
C LYS A 200 24.52 14.86 15.60
N LEU A 201 23.85 13.91 14.94
CA LEU A 201 24.25 12.51 15.01
C LEU A 201 25.69 12.34 14.45
N PRO A 202 26.53 11.52 15.10
CA PRO A 202 27.85 11.20 14.59
C PRO A 202 27.74 10.37 13.30
N LYS A 203 28.86 10.25 12.58
CA LYS A 203 28.96 9.36 11.43
C LYS A 203 28.79 7.89 11.85
N PHE A 204 28.07 7.16 11.02
CA PHE A 204 27.80 5.73 11.16
C PHE A 204 28.80 4.92 10.34
N LYS A 205 29.01 3.66 10.73
CA LYS A 205 29.46 2.63 9.81
C LYS A 205 28.30 2.34 8.85
N PRO A 206 28.50 2.40 7.53
CA PRO A 206 27.40 2.26 6.59
C PRO A 206 26.89 0.81 6.55
N GLY A 207 25.60 0.66 6.25
CA GLY A 207 24.96 -0.65 6.16
C GLY A 207 25.26 -1.35 4.83
N LYS A 208 25.15 -2.68 4.82
CA LYS A 208 25.32 -3.50 3.61
C LYS A 208 24.14 -4.42 3.36
N HIS A 209 23.86 -4.62 2.09
CA HIS A 209 22.86 -5.56 1.61
C HIS A 209 23.39 -6.25 0.35
N ASN A 210 23.34 -7.57 0.31
CA ASN A 210 23.94 -8.39 -0.75
C ASN A 210 25.44 -8.08 -0.95
N GLY A 211 26.17 -7.87 0.14
CA GLY A 211 27.59 -7.53 0.13
C GLY A 211 27.93 -6.12 -0.38
N LYS A 212 26.95 -5.33 -0.84
CA LYS A 212 27.15 -3.95 -1.30
C LYS A 212 26.75 -2.94 -0.23
N VAL A 213 27.48 -1.83 -0.15
CA VAL A 213 27.11 -0.70 0.72
C VAL A 213 25.90 0.02 0.14
N VAL A 214 24.85 0.16 0.94
CA VAL A 214 23.55 0.71 0.51
C VAL A 214 23.10 1.88 1.39
N LYS A 215 22.22 2.72 0.84
CA LYS A 215 21.56 3.79 1.60
C LYS A 215 20.44 3.20 2.45
N VAL A 216 20.50 3.41 3.76
CA VAL A 216 19.57 2.79 4.71
C VAL A 216 18.59 3.82 5.25
N LYS A 217 17.28 3.58 5.10
CA LYS A 217 16.23 4.44 5.65
C LYS A 217 15.88 4.02 7.08
N TYR A 218 15.97 4.96 8.01
CA TYR A 218 15.59 4.78 9.42
C TYR A 218 14.59 5.84 9.88
N GLY A 219 13.80 5.53 10.90
CA GLY A 219 12.83 6.45 11.48
C GLY A 219 12.75 6.32 12.99
N VAL A 220 12.80 7.47 13.68
CA VAL A 220 12.75 7.55 15.14
C VAL A 220 11.65 8.53 15.58
N PRO A 221 10.76 8.11 16.49
CA PRO A 221 9.82 9.01 17.14
C PRO A 221 10.49 9.73 18.32
N ILE A 222 10.42 11.06 18.37
CA ILE A 222 10.85 11.88 19.50
C ILE A 222 9.60 12.42 20.21
N ALA A 223 9.47 12.16 21.50
CA ALA A 223 8.33 12.60 22.29
C ALA A 223 8.67 13.87 23.07
N PHE A 224 7.89 14.94 22.84
CA PHE A 224 7.93 16.18 23.60
C PHE A 224 6.71 16.22 24.51
N VAL A 225 6.95 16.01 25.80
CA VAL A 225 5.91 15.95 26.84
C VAL A 225 6.33 16.85 27.99
N ILE A 226 5.38 17.64 28.49
CA ILE A 226 5.54 18.48 29.67
C ILE A 226 4.74 17.84 30.80
N PRO A 227 5.40 17.25 31.82
CA PRO A 227 4.71 16.64 32.95
C PRO A 227 3.75 17.63 33.62
N GLY A 228 2.51 17.19 33.87
CA GLY A 228 1.51 18.00 34.56
C GLY A 228 0.82 19.10 33.73
N LYS A 229 1.14 19.29 32.44
CA LYS A 229 0.45 20.25 31.56
C LYS A 229 -0.34 19.55 30.45
N LYS A 230 -1.54 20.06 30.14
CA LYS A 230 -2.30 19.62 28.95
C LYS A 230 -1.70 20.25 27.68
N ALA A 231 -1.76 19.52 26.56
CA ALA A 231 -1.31 20.03 25.28
C ALA A 231 -2.26 21.12 24.77
N SER A 232 -1.73 22.27 24.36
CA SER A 232 -2.52 23.37 23.77
C SER A 232 -2.84 23.12 22.30
N ASN A 233 -1.94 22.42 21.60
CA ASN A 233 -1.99 22.15 20.17
C ASN A 233 -2.81 20.90 19.83
N VAL A 234 -3.81 20.60 20.64
CA VAL A 234 -4.80 19.57 20.30
C VAL A 234 -5.62 20.15 19.17
N LYS A 235 -5.65 19.47 18.00
CA LYS A 235 -6.69 19.74 17.01
C LYS A 235 -8.00 19.63 17.79
N VAL A 236 -8.69 20.75 17.99
CA VAL A 236 -10.09 20.74 18.37
C VAL A 236 -10.76 20.07 17.19
N SER A 237 -10.78 18.74 17.19
CA SER A 237 -11.84 18.00 16.57
C SER A 237 -13.04 18.64 17.22
N LYS A 238 -13.76 19.48 16.47
CA LYS A 238 -15.04 19.99 16.93
C LYS A 238 -15.71 18.79 17.55
N THR A 239 -15.84 18.79 18.87
CA THR A 239 -16.79 17.94 19.55
C THR A 239 -18.08 18.49 19.02
N VAL A 240 -18.53 17.95 17.89
CA VAL A 240 -19.83 18.26 17.36
C VAL A 240 -20.74 17.87 18.51
N GLU A 241 -21.45 18.86 19.04
CA GLU A 241 -22.45 18.73 20.08
C GLU A 241 -23.17 17.41 19.89
N LYS A 242 -22.83 16.41 20.72
CA LYS A 242 -23.39 15.07 20.76
C LYS A 242 -24.27 14.76 19.54
N THR A 243 -23.66 14.67 18.35
CA THR A 243 -24.43 14.40 17.13
C THR A 243 -25.16 13.12 17.39
N ALA A 244 -26.49 13.15 17.26
CA ALA A 244 -27.33 11.99 17.51
C ALA A 244 -26.67 10.74 16.92
N GLN A 245 -26.53 9.71 17.78
CA GLN A 245 -25.74 8.51 17.51
C GLN A 245 -26.04 7.99 16.09
N ILE A 246 -25.01 7.93 15.24
CA ILE A 246 -25.16 7.54 13.84
C ILE A 246 -25.00 6.02 13.74
N TYR A 247 -26.07 5.34 13.36
CA TYR A 247 -26.11 3.89 13.19
C TYR A 247 -25.84 3.46 11.75
N ARG A 248 -25.61 2.17 11.55
CA ARG A 248 -25.60 1.54 10.22
C ARG A 248 -26.97 0.94 9.91
N PHE A 249 -27.24 0.64 8.64
CA PHE A 249 -28.50 0.03 8.22
C PHE A 249 -28.78 -1.34 8.87
N ASN A 250 -27.74 -2.09 9.23
CA ASN A 250 -27.87 -3.38 9.92
C ASN A 250 -28.03 -3.25 11.46
N GLU A 251 -27.97 -2.04 12.00
CA GLU A 251 -28.04 -1.76 13.45
C GLU A 251 -29.38 -1.14 13.85
N VAL A 252 -30.31 -0.97 12.89
CA VAL A 252 -31.63 -0.34 13.07
C VAL A 252 -32.74 -1.34 12.77
N GLU A 253 -33.91 -1.14 13.39
CA GLU A 253 -35.08 -2.01 13.21
C GLU A 253 -35.73 -1.78 11.85
N THR A 254 -35.79 -0.53 11.40
CA THR A 254 -36.28 -0.16 10.07
C THR A 254 -35.29 0.77 9.38
N ILE A 255 -34.99 0.48 8.12
CA ILE A 255 -34.12 1.31 7.28
C ILE A 255 -34.90 2.49 6.70
N PRO A 256 -34.21 3.55 6.26
CA PRO A 256 -34.87 4.65 5.56
C PRO A 256 -35.57 4.18 4.29
N THR A 257 -36.77 4.70 4.02
CA THR A 257 -37.58 4.28 2.86
C THR A 257 -38.08 5.47 2.06
N PHE A 258 -38.01 5.38 0.73
CA PHE A 258 -38.63 6.37 -0.15
C PHE A 258 -40.15 6.23 -0.13
N LYS A 259 -40.89 7.33 -0.36
CA LYS A 259 -42.36 7.34 -0.40
C LYS A 259 -42.96 6.26 -1.32
N ASN A 260 -42.27 5.95 -2.42
CA ASN A 260 -42.70 4.98 -3.42
C ASN A 260 -42.40 3.51 -3.05
N CYS A 261 -41.80 3.25 -1.88
CA CYS A 261 -41.67 1.90 -1.31
C CYS A 261 -42.91 1.61 -0.45
N ALA A 262 -44.06 1.43 -1.10
CA ALA A 262 -45.34 1.46 -0.41
C ALA A 262 -45.56 0.32 0.59
N ASN A 263 -44.94 -0.86 0.44
CA ASN A 263 -45.24 -2.03 1.31
C ASN A 263 -44.06 -2.99 1.58
N ASN A 264 -42.82 -2.63 1.25
CA ASN A 264 -41.67 -3.51 1.52
C ASN A 264 -40.46 -2.66 1.94
N SER A 265 -40.18 -2.63 3.26
CA SER A 265 -39.05 -1.90 3.86
C SER A 265 -37.72 -2.63 3.65
N THR A 266 -37.51 -3.16 2.44
CA THR A 266 -36.32 -3.91 2.07
C THR A 266 -35.24 -3.00 1.52
N LEU A 267 -34.00 -3.41 1.77
CA LEU A 267 -32.80 -2.78 1.21
C LEU A 267 -32.86 -2.71 -0.33
N GLU A 268 -33.49 -3.71 -0.95
CA GLU A 268 -33.71 -3.77 -2.39
C GLU A 268 -34.56 -2.61 -2.90
N CYS A 269 -35.68 -2.29 -2.22
CA CYS A 269 -36.52 -1.17 -2.63
C CYS A 269 -35.75 0.16 -2.51
N PHE A 270 -35.04 0.35 -1.40
CA PHE A 270 -34.24 1.54 -1.18
C PHE A 270 -33.19 1.73 -2.28
N ASN A 271 -32.43 0.68 -2.59
CA ASN A 271 -31.38 0.72 -3.62
C ASN A 271 -31.96 0.90 -5.03
N SER A 272 -33.12 0.30 -5.32
CA SER A 272 -33.82 0.47 -6.59
C SER A 272 -34.28 1.92 -6.80
N GLN A 273 -34.89 2.53 -5.79
CA GLN A 273 -35.33 3.94 -5.87
C GLN A 273 -34.14 4.90 -5.93
N MET A 274 -33.07 4.62 -5.18
CA MET A 274 -31.82 5.37 -5.26
C MET A 274 -31.23 5.32 -6.68
N SER A 275 -31.15 4.12 -7.27
CA SER A 275 -30.66 3.92 -8.64
C SER A 275 -31.54 4.64 -9.67
N LYS A 276 -32.87 4.60 -9.51
CA LYS A 276 -33.82 5.31 -10.38
C LYS A 276 -33.64 6.83 -10.29
N HIS A 277 -33.51 7.37 -9.09
CA HIS A 277 -33.29 8.81 -8.89
C HIS A 277 -31.96 9.24 -9.51
N ILE A 278 -30.90 8.49 -9.21
CA ILE A 278 -29.57 8.74 -9.77
C ILE A 278 -29.64 8.72 -11.29
N ASN A 279 -30.15 7.66 -11.91
CA ASN A 279 -30.25 7.58 -13.38
C ASN A 279 -31.08 8.71 -14.00
N LYS A 280 -32.12 9.20 -13.31
CA LYS A 280 -32.95 10.31 -13.79
C LYS A 280 -32.22 11.65 -13.76
N PHE A 281 -31.38 11.89 -12.76
CA PHE A 281 -30.67 13.16 -12.57
C PHE A 281 -29.17 13.07 -12.87
N PHE A 282 -28.71 11.92 -13.35
CA PHE A 282 -27.33 11.66 -13.69
C PHE A 282 -26.95 12.48 -14.92
N ALA A 283 -25.98 13.36 -14.73
CA ALA A 283 -25.36 14.11 -15.81
C ALA A 283 -23.85 13.88 -15.73
N TYR A 284 -23.26 13.41 -16.84
CA TYR A 284 -21.81 13.26 -16.93
C TYR A 284 -21.18 14.66 -17.05
N PRO A 285 -20.24 15.05 -16.16
CA PRO A 285 -19.58 16.35 -16.27
C PRO A 285 -18.79 16.46 -17.58
N GLN A 286 -19.02 17.52 -18.36
CA GLN A 286 -18.35 17.70 -19.66
C GLN A 286 -16.82 17.71 -19.52
N GLU A 287 -16.30 18.38 -18.48
CA GLU A 287 -14.87 18.38 -18.16
C GLU A 287 -14.30 16.96 -17.97
N ALA A 288 -15.08 16.04 -17.41
CA ALA A 288 -14.67 14.64 -17.24
C ALA A 288 -14.75 13.86 -18.55
N VAL A 289 -15.67 14.22 -19.47
CA VAL A 289 -15.71 13.68 -20.84
C VAL A 289 -14.47 14.11 -21.62
N ASP A 290 -14.17 15.42 -21.61
CA ASP A 290 -13.02 15.99 -22.33
C ASP A 290 -11.69 15.39 -21.87
N GLN A 291 -11.59 15.08 -20.58
CA GLN A 291 -10.40 14.49 -19.96
C GLN A 291 -10.40 12.95 -19.96
N ASN A 292 -11.42 12.30 -20.53
CA ASN A 292 -11.62 10.85 -20.52
C ASN A 292 -11.53 10.23 -19.11
N ILE A 293 -12.08 10.92 -18.11
CA ILE A 293 -12.06 10.49 -16.71
C ILE A 293 -13.25 9.59 -16.46
N GLU A 294 -12.97 8.33 -16.13
CA GLU A 294 -13.95 7.32 -15.74
C GLU A 294 -13.65 6.77 -14.34
N GLY A 295 -14.62 6.09 -13.74
CA GLY A 295 -14.36 5.34 -12.52
C GLY A 295 -15.57 5.14 -11.63
N ARG A 296 -15.36 4.39 -10.56
CA ARG A 296 -16.34 4.16 -9.50
C ARG A 296 -16.12 5.15 -8.37
N ILE A 297 -17.15 5.95 -8.08
CA ILE A 297 -17.19 6.88 -6.95
C ILE A 297 -18.10 6.29 -5.87
N ASN A 298 -17.60 6.17 -4.65
CA ASN A 298 -18.43 5.82 -3.51
C ASN A 298 -18.90 7.11 -2.82
N ALA A 299 -20.21 7.30 -2.73
CA ALA A 299 -20.82 8.36 -1.94
C ALA A 299 -21.16 7.82 -0.54
N TYR A 300 -20.70 8.51 0.50
CA TYR A 300 -21.01 8.26 1.90
C TYR A 300 -21.85 9.43 2.40
N PHE A 301 -22.99 9.16 3.01
CA PHE A 301 -23.86 10.22 3.53
C PHE A 301 -24.62 9.72 4.74
N VAL A 302 -25.14 10.67 5.51
CA VAL A 302 -25.98 10.42 6.67
C VAL A 302 -27.40 10.81 6.31
N ILE A 303 -28.37 9.94 6.62
CA ILE A 303 -29.78 10.27 6.63
C ILE A 303 -30.11 10.58 8.09
N ASP A 304 -30.56 11.80 8.35
CA ASP A 304 -30.87 12.23 9.72
C ASP A 304 -32.20 11.66 10.23
N ALA A 305 -32.53 11.92 11.49
CA ALA A 305 -33.79 11.54 12.12
C ALA A 305 -35.03 12.20 11.47
N ASN A 306 -34.85 13.25 10.66
CA ASN A 306 -35.91 13.89 9.88
C ASN A 306 -36.11 13.21 8.52
N GLY A 307 -35.14 12.41 8.06
CA GLY A 307 -35.11 11.80 6.74
C GLY A 307 -34.45 12.66 5.66
N ASP A 308 -33.72 13.71 6.06
CA ASP A 308 -32.94 14.59 5.21
C ASP A 308 -31.50 14.10 5.10
N ILE A 309 -30.82 14.47 4.02
CA ILE A 309 -29.44 14.03 3.76
C ILE A 309 -28.46 15.06 4.31
N ALA A 310 -27.51 14.57 5.12
CA ALA A 310 -26.44 15.32 5.73
C ALA A 310 -25.07 14.63 5.49
N ASP A 311 -23.98 15.36 5.77
CA ASP A 311 -22.62 14.83 5.78
C ASP A 311 -22.19 14.04 4.53
N VAL A 312 -22.55 14.54 3.34
CA VAL A 312 -22.17 13.92 2.07
C VAL A 312 -20.67 14.02 1.84
N LYS A 313 -20.02 12.87 1.70
CA LYS A 313 -18.60 12.68 1.40
C LYS A 313 -18.44 11.72 0.23
N THR A 314 -17.52 12.00 -0.67
CA THR A 314 -17.27 11.18 -1.85
C THR A 314 -15.84 10.66 -1.84
N ARG A 315 -15.63 9.47 -2.42
CA ARG A 315 -14.30 8.88 -2.57
C ARG A 315 -14.22 8.11 -3.87
N GLY A 316 -13.30 8.52 -4.73
CA GLY A 316 -12.98 7.91 -6.01
C GLY A 316 -11.49 7.58 -6.18
N PRO A 317 -11.09 7.10 -7.37
CA PRO A 317 -9.70 6.93 -7.74
C PRO A 317 -8.95 8.27 -7.84
N LYS A 318 -7.61 8.24 -7.83
CA LYS A 318 -6.79 9.46 -7.99
C LYS A 318 -7.14 10.16 -9.31
N GLY A 319 -7.30 11.49 -9.26
CA GLY A 319 -7.67 12.30 -10.43
C GLY A 319 -9.17 12.40 -10.72
N SER A 320 -10.03 11.72 -9.95
CA SER A 320 -11.49 11.72 -10.18
C SER A 320 -12.27 12.81 -9.45
N LYS A 321 -11.61 13.90 -9.03
CA LYS A 321 -12.23 14.96 -8.21
C LYS A 321 -13.47 15.57 -8.87
N ILE A 322 -13.46 15.72 -10.19
CA ILE A 322 -14.62 16.21 -10.97
C ILE A 322 -15.83 15.29 -10.80
N LEU A 323 -15.61 13.97 -10.84
CA LEU A 323 -16.66 12.97 -10.64
C LEU A 323 -17.13 12.91 -9.18
N GLU A 324 -16.21 13.11 -8.23
CA GLU A 324 -16.54 13.23 -6.81
C GLU A 324 -17.46 14.44 -6.54
N ASP A 325 -17.13 15.62 -7.07
CA ASP A 325 -17.92 16.84 -6.91
C ASP A 325 -19.30 16.73 -7.56
N ALA A 326 -19.38 16.10 -8.75
CA ALA A 326 -20.65 15.82 -9.43
C ALA A 326 -21.52 14.83 -8.64
N THR A 327 -20.91 13.78 -8.10
CA THR A 327 -21.58 12.79 -7.23
C THR A 327 -22.13 13.45 -5.97
N LYS A 328 -21.36 14.34 -5.34
CA LYS A 328 -21.80 15.07 -4.15
C LYS A 328 -23.08 15.88 -4.44
N LYS A 329 -23.09 16.66 -5.52
CA LYS A 329 -24.26 17.46 -5.93
C LYS A 329 -25.49 16.59 -6.24
N LEU A 330 -25.28 15.39 -6.77
CA LEU A 330 -26.37 14.46 -7.09
C LEU A 330 -27.02 13.89 -5.82
N ILE A 331 -26.20 13.51 -4.84
CA ILE A 331 -26.68 12.97 -3.55
C ILE A 331 -27.36 14.05 -2.71
N GLU A 332 -26.87 15.29 -2.73
CA GLU A 332 -27.51 16.43 -2.05
C GLU A 332 -28.92 16.76 -2.60
N LYS A 333 -29.26 16.33 -3.82
CA LYS A 333 -30.56 16.55 -4.46
C LYS A 333 -31.58 15.44 -4.25
N LEU A 334 -31.25 14.42 -3.46
CA LEU A 334 -32.18 13.33 -3.18
C LEU A 334 -33.41 13.83 -2.41
N PRO A 335 -34.60 13.28 -2.71
CA PRO A 335 -35.81 13.66 -1.98
C PRO A 335 -35.75 13.13 -0.55
N ARG A 336 -36.40 13.86 0.36
CA ARG A 336 -36.58 13.46 1.75
C ARG A 336 -37.21 12.06 1.85
N VAL A 337 -36.59 11.19 2.64
CA VAL A 337 -37.02 9.80 2.87
C VAL A 337 -37.74 9.70 4.22
N LYS A 338 -38.43 8.58 4.47
CA LYS A 338 -38.85 8.23 5.83
C LYS A 338 -37.60 7.85 6.63
N PRO A 339 -37.43 8.34 7.88
CA PRO A 339 -36.24 8.08 8.68
C PRO A 339 -36.13 6.62 9.12
N ALA A 340 -34.94 6.21 9.53
CA ALA A 340 -34.70 4.92 10.15
C ALA A 340 -35.21 4.90 11.60
N MET A 341 -35.74 3.77 12.07
CA MET A 341 -36.18 3.61 13.46
C MET A 341 -35.31 2.61 14.21
N LYS A 342 -35.02 2.93 15.47
CA LYS A 342 -34.38 2.04 16.44
C LYS A 342 -34.94 2.29 17.84
N GLY A 343 -35.41 1.24 18.51
CA GLY A 343 -36.08 1.37 19.80
C GLY A 343 -37.31 2.29 19.73
N GLY A 344 -38.04 2.25 18.61
CA GLY A 344 -39.21 3.12 18.38
C GLY A 344 -38.91 4.62 18.20
N LYS A 345 -37.64 5.03 18.11
CA LYS A 345 -37.24 6.43 17.88
C LYS A 345 -36.58 6.59 16.50
N PRO A 346 -36.78 7.74 15.82
CA PRO A 346 -36.04 8.04 14.60
C PRO A 346 -34.58 8.30 14.93
N VAL A 347 -33.67 7.74 14.14
CA VAL A 347 -32.23 7.81 14.38
C VAL A 347 -31.47 8.15 13.10
N ASN A 348 -30.29 8.76 13.29
CA ASN A 348 -29.38 9.04 12.19
C ASN A 348 -28.75 7.75 11.70
N VAL A 349 -28.70 7.54 10.38
CA VAL A 349 -28.04 6.38 9.79
C VAL A 349 -27.07 6.78 8.69
N LYS A 350 -25.91 6.13 8.64
CA LYS A 350 -24.96 6.30 7.55
C LYS A 350 -25.14 5.22 6.49
N TYR A 351 -25.01 5.63 5.23
CA TYR A 351 -25.08 4.74 4.09
C TYR A 351 -23.99 5.04 3.06
N ALA A 352 -23.64 4.03 2.27
CA ALA A 352 -22.67 4.16 1.19
C ALA A 352 -23.29 3.67 -0.12
N PHE A 353 -23.32 4.52 -1.15
CA PHE A 353 -23.87 4.18 -2.45
C PHE A 353 -22.80 4.34 -3.54
N PRO A 354 -22.47 3.27 -4.29
CA PRO A 354 -21.52 3.33 -5.39
C PRO A 354 -22.16 3.85 -6.68
N ILE A 355 -21.51 4.78 -7.36
CA ILE A 355 -21.89 5.29 -8.69
C ILE A 355 -20.75 5.00 -9.67
N ASN A 356 -21.07 4.38 -10.80
CA ASN A 356 -20.10 4.04 -11.84
C ASN A 356 -20.23 5.05 -12.99
N PHE A 357 -19.15 5.79 -13.26
CA PHE A 357 -19.01 6.64 -14.45
C PHE A 357 -18.24 5.86 -15.51
N ARG A 358 -18.86 5.69 -16.68
CA ARG A 358 -18.28 5.07 -17.87
C ARG A 358 -18.69 5.87 -19.09
N LEU A 359 -17.73 6.20 -19.94
CA LEU A 359 -17.98 6.73 -21.28
C LEU A 359 -18.37 5.54 -22.16
N LYS A 360 -19.31 5.78 -23.09
CA LYS A 360 -19.77 4.77 -24.03
C LYS A 360 -18.97 4.83 -25.32
#